data_AF-W1IRH9-F1
#
_entry.id   AF-W1IRH9-F1
#
_cell.length_a   1.000
_cell.length_b   1.000
_cell.length_c   1.000
_cell.angle_alpha   90.00
_cell.angle_beta   90.00
_cell.angle_gamma   90.00
#
_symmetry.space_group_name_H-M   'P 1'
#
loop_
_entity.id
_entity.type
_entity.pdbx_description
1 polymer ?
#
loop_
_entity_poly.entity_id
_entity_poly.type
_entity_poly.pdbx_seq_one_letter_code
_entity_poly.pdbx_strand_id
1 'polypeptide(L)'
;MKVLPRNWGYFLIFLVCGWLILFFLGVTGLVRCTGFVSGLSGCHQRAETIRKLVDVTKAGQSVTFDFEIPQEGGYQFALLFDKGNDYDEMLRRLRLFGSKFYGSIDEEGGITPVSLHLVKDGQFFFDEKINAGGNGGGLSFYYEEKYVNAAIRGIKSFSLSPGRYSAVITTLDDVPAFYGIESFVELTYFNPKI
;
A
#
# COMPACT_ATOMS: atom_id res chain seq x y z
N MET A 1 -55.84 46.56 42.45
CA MET A 1 -56.84 46.37 41.38
C MET A 1 -57.39 44.95 41.48
N LYS A 2 -58.71 44.82 41.61
CA LYS A 2 -59.44 43.54 41.62
C LYS A 2 -59.50 42.98 40.19
N VAL A 3 -59.13 41.72 39.97
CA VAL A 3 -59.90 40.72 39.18
C VAL A 3 -59.41 39.31 39.57
N LEU A 4 -60.32 38.51 40.15
CA LEU A 4 -60.38 37.04 40.06
C LEU A 4 -61.65 36.78 39.22
N PRO A 5 -61.66 35.88 38.23
CA PRO A 5 -62.11 34.49 38.45
C PRO A 5 -61.37 33.51 37.48
N ARG A 6 -61.61 32.21 37.27
CA ARG A 6 -62.75 31.32 37.49
C ARG A 6 -62.28 29.87 37.26
N ASN A 7 -62.60 29.03 38.25
CA ASN A 7 -62.70 27.57 38.29
C ASN A 7 -62.85 26.73 37.00
N TRP A 8 -62.12 25.60 37.03
CA TRP A 8 -62.56 24.19 36.92
C TRP A 8 -62.99 23.59 35.57
N GLY A 9 -62.50 22.36 35.37
CA GLY A 9 -62.56 21.54 34.16
C GLY A 9 -61.17 21.59 33.52
N TYR A 10 -60.22 20.69 33.80
CA TYR A 10 -60.26 19.27 33.47
C TYR A 10 -59.45 18.46 34.50
N PHE A 11 -60.09 18.09 35.60
CA PHE A 11 -59.88 16.75 36.16
C PHE A 11 -60.48 15.77 35.14
N LEU A 12 -59.79 14.67 34.87
CA LEU A 12 -59.98 13.70 33.76
C LEU A 12 -59.23 14.07 32.47
N ILE A 13 -57.99 13.59 32.36
CA ILE A 13 -57.35 13.00 31.15
C ILE A 13 -55.88 12.64 31.43
N PHE A 14 -55.25 13.09 32.53
CA PHE A 14 -53.85 12.74 32.83
C PHE A 14 -53.64 11.39 33.56
N LEU A 15 -54.66 10.53 33.58
CA LEU A 15 -54.62 9.21 34.22
C LEU A 15 -54.82 8.04 33.23
N VAL A 16 -54.52 8.26 31.94
CA VAL A 16 -54.43 7.19 30.93
C VAL A 16 -53.36 7.53 29.87
N CYS A 17 -52.12 7.77 30.28
CA CYS A 17 -50.97 7.73 29.35
C CYS A 17 -49.66 7.35 30.06
N GLY A 18 -49.77 6.69 31.23
CA GLY A 18 -48.64 6.18 32.00
C GLY A 18 -48.05 4.87 31.48
N TRP A 19 -48.43 4.40 30.30
CA TRP A 19 -48.07 3.06 29.80
C TRP A 19 -47.65 3.00 28.32
N LEU A 20 -47.10 4.10 27.77
CA LEU A 20 -46.61 4.09 26.38
C LEU A 20 -45.34 4.92 26.10
N ILE A 21 -44.65 5.42 27.13
CA ILE A 21 -43.40 6.19 26.99
C ILE A 21 -42.18 5.43 27.56
N LEU A 22 -42.35 4.16 27.96
CA LEU A 22 -41.25 3.27 28.40
C LEU A 22 -40.90 2.15 27.40
N PHE A 23 -41.40 2.21 26.16
CA PHE A 23 -41.05 1.25 25.11
C PHE A 23 -39.98 1.74 24.12
N PHE A 24 -39.48 2.97 24.27
CA PHE A 24 -38.45 3.54 23.38
C PHE A 24 -37.00 3.43 23.90
N LEU A 25 -36.77 2.69 24.99
CA LEU A 25 -35.42 2.48 25.55
C LEU A 25 -35.00 1.00 25.61
N GLY A 26 -35.48 0.15 24.70
CA GLY A 26 -35.07 -1.25 24.71
C GLY A 26 -35.53 -2.08 23.53
N VAL A 27 -34.98 -1.82 22.33
CA VAL A 27 -34.72 -2.89 21.34
C VAL A 27 -33.42 -2.57 20.63
N THR A 28 -32.31 -2.99 21.23
CA THR A 28 -31.09 -3.34 20.49
C THR A 28 -31.44 -4.50 19.56
N GLY A 29 -31.54 -4.21 18.26
CA GLY A 29 -31.92 -5.22 17.27
C GLY A 29 -32.21 -4.58 15.92
N LEU A 30 -31.22 -3.88 15.37
CA LEU A 30 -31.27 -3.30 14.04
C LEU A 30 -31.28 -4.42 12.98
N VAL A 31 -32.45 -4.99 12.72
CA VAL A 31 -32.71 -5.84 11.55
C VAL A 31 -33.22 -4.93 10.43
N ARG A 32 -32.32 -4.55 9.52
CA ARG A 32 -32.54 -4.07 8.14
C ARG A 32 -31.13 -3.74 7.61
N CYS A 33 -30.60 -4.35 6.56
CA CYS A 33 -31.24 -4.61 5.28
C CYS A 33 -30.88 -5.99 4.72
N THR A 34 -31.92 -6.66 4.23
CA THR A 34 -31.85 -7.57 3.07
C THR A 34 -31.22 -6.83 1.89
N GLY A 35 -29.91 -7.00 1.71
CA GLY A 35 -29.19 -6.68 0.49
C GLY A 35 -29.11 -7.92 -0.39
N PHE A 36 -30.03 -8.01 -1.32
CA PHE A 36 -29.87 -8.54 -2.67
C PHE A 36 -28.67 -9.50 -2.91
N VAL A 37 -28.99 -10.78 -3.11
CA VAL A 37 -28.15 -11.71 -3.87
C VAL A 37 -28.14 -11.20 -5.32
N SER A 38 -27.15 -10.38 -5.67
CA SER A 38 -26.86 -10.04 -7.06
C SER A 38 -25.37 -10.10 -7.30
N GLY A 39 -24.99 -11.10 -8.10
CA GLY A 39 -23.69 -11.17 -8.75
C GLY A 39 -22.60 -11.79 -7.90
N LEU A 40 -22.27 -13.06 -8.18
CA LEU A 40 -20.91 -13.55 -8.08
C LEU A 40 -20.02 -12.80 -9.10
N SER A 41 -19.85 -11.48 -8.93
CA SER A 41 -18.63 -10.84 -9.39
C SER A 41 -17.61 -11.12 -8.30
N GLY A 42 -16.87 -12.22 -8.46
CA GLY A 42 -15.74 -12.52 -7.59
C GLY A 42 -14.86 -11.28 -7.53
N CYS A 43 -14.84 -10.60 -6.38
CA CYS A 43 -13.96 -9.48 -6.17
C CYS A 43 -12.55 -10.05 -6.21
N HIS A 44 -11.78 -9.74 -7.26
CA HIS A 44 -10.37 -10.12 -7.34
C HIS A 44 -9.63 -9.31 -6.27
N GLN A 45 -9.48 -9.90 -5.10
CA GLN A 45 -8.77 -9.30 -3.99
C GLN A 45 -7.27 -9.47 -4.23
N ARG A 46 -6.49 -8.42 -3.96
CA ARG A 46 -5.04 -8.39 -4.16
C ARG A 46 -4.37 -7.94 -2.88
N ALA A 47 -3.12 -8.33 -2.70
CA ALA A 47 -2.32 -7.76 -1.63
C ALA A 47 -2.15 -6.25 -1.83
N GLU A 48 -2.10 -5.52 -0.72
CA GLU A 48 -1.81 -4.09 -0.74
C GLU A 48 -0.40 -3.84 -1.26
N THR A 49 -0.19 -2.69 -1.91
CA THR A 49 1.17 -2.27 -2.28
C THR A 49 1.88 -1.76 -1.04
N ILE A 50 3.03 -2.34 -0.73
CA ILE A 50 3.84 -1.98 0.44
C ILE A 50 5.11 -1.31 -0.05
N ARG A 51 5.43 -0.16 0.54
CA ARG A 51 6.67 0.59 0.28
C ARG A 51 7.35 0.86 1.60
N LYS A 52 8.67 0.67 1.65
CA LYS A 52 9.48 0.93 2.85
C LYS A 52 10.79 1.60 2.44
N LEU A 53 11.23 2.57 3.22
CA LEU A 53 12.50 3.26 3.00
C LEU A 53 13.69 2.31 3.11
N VAL A 54 14.69 2.54 2.28
CA VAL A 54 16.00 1.88 2.34
C VAL A 54 17.08 2.87 1.95
N ASP A 55 18.25 2.79 2.59
CA ASP A 55 19.43 3.55 2.17
C ASP A 55 20.34 2.64 1.34
N VAL A 56 20.26 2.73 0.00
CA VAL A 56 21.10 1.91 -0.88
C VAL A 56 22.57 2.35 -0.93
N THR A 57 22.90 3.48 -0.31
CA THR A 57 24.28 3.98 -0.28
C THR A 57 25.14 3.24 0.74
N LYS A 58 24.50 2.42 1.58
CA LYS A 58 25.15 1.59 2.60
C LYS A 58 24.80 0.12 2.38
N ALA A 59 25.80 -0.74 2.49
CA ALA A 59 25.65 -2.18 2.52
C ALA A 59 24.97 -2.64 3.82
N GLY A 60 24.34 -3.81 3.77
CA GLY A 60 23.72 -4.48 4.92
C GLY A 60 22.40 -3.88 5.41
N GLN A 61 21.86 -2.87 4.71
CA GLN A 61 20.53 -2.33 5.05
C GLN A 61 19.47 -3.36 4.69
N SER A 62 18.62 -3.71 5.65
CA SER A 62 17.62 -4.75 5.49
C SER A 62 16.21 -4.22 5.72
N VAL A 63 15.29 -4.63 4.86
CA VAL A 63 13.88 -4.28 4.94
C VAL A 63 13.05 -5.55 4.94
N THR A 64 12.19 -5.69 5.95
CA THR A 64 11.28 -6.84 6.10
C THR A 64 9.88 -6.47 5.64
N PHE A 65 9.18 -7.41 5.00
CA PHE A 65 7.78 -7.32 4.60
C PHE A 65 7.04 -8.51 5.20
N ASP A 66 5.86 -8.27 5.78
CA ASP A 66 4.94 -9.33 6.16
C ASP A 66 3.61 -9.02 5.46
N PHE A 67 3.13 -9.95 4.64
CA PHE A 67 1.98 -9.71 3.78
C PHE A 67 1.20 -11.00 3.51
N GLU A 68 -0.06 -10.85 3.10
CA GLU A 68 -0.94 -11.95 2.74
C GLU A 68 -1.33 -11.82 1.27
N ILE A 69 -1.24 -12.93 0.55
CA ILE A 69 -1.74 -13.04 -0.82
C ILE A 69 -3.13 -13.69 -0.73
N PRO A 70 -4.22 -12.95 -0.98
CA PRO A 70 -5.58 -13.51 -0.89
C PRO A 70 -5.95 -14.34 -2.12
N GLN A 71 -5.39 -14.00 -3.29
CA GLN A 71 -5.61 -14.67 -4.56
C GLN A 71 -4.30 -14.77 -5.35
N GLU A 72 -4.15 -15.83 -6.13
CA GLU A 72 -3.01 -16.02 -7.02
C GLU A 72 -2.85 -14.83 -7.98
N GLY A 73 -1.61 -14.38 -8.16
CA GLY A 73 -1.32 -13.29 -9.07
C GLY A 73 0.16 -13.00 -9.25
N GLY A 74 0.44 -12.14 -10.23
CA GLY A 74 1.78 -11.59 -10.45
C GLY A 74 2.10 -10.50 -9.42
N TYR A 75 3.26 -10.62 -8.78
CA TYR A 75 3.79 -9.63 -7.85
C TYR A 75 5.23 -9.30 -8.19
N GLN A 76 5.60 -8.03 -8.02
CA GLN A 76 6.92 -7.53 -8.31
C GLN A 76 7.53 -6.93 -7.04
N PHE A 77 8.79 -7.30 -6.81
CA PHE A 77 9.70 -6.60 -5.92
C PHE A 77 10.54 -5.63 -6.73
N ALA A 78 10.64 -4.38 -6.29
CA ALA A 78 11.39 -3.35 -6.97
C ALA A 78 12.08 -2.39 -5.99
N LEU A 79 13.16 -1.76 -6.45
CA LEU A 79 13.72 -0.56 -5.87
C LEU A 79 13.09 0.65 -6.56
N LEU A 80 12.64 1.61 -5.77
CA LEU A 80 12.15 2.91 -6.24
C LEU A 80 13.14 3.98 -5.80
N PHE A 81 13.41 4.93 -6.69
CA PHE A 81 14.33 6.03 -6.41
C PHE A 81 13.69 7.35 -6.78
N ASP A 82 13.62 8.27 -5.83
CA ASP A 82 13.08 9.61 -6.07
C ASP A 82 13.90 10.32 -7.16
N LYS A 83 13.24 10.76 -8.22
CA LYS A 83 13.87 11.54 -9.29
C LYS A 83 13.90 13.04 -8.97
N GLY A 84 13.23 13.47 -7.90
CA GLY A 84 13.03 14.88 -7.60
C GLY A 84 11.94 15.50 -8.49
N ASN A 85 11.66 16.77 -8.21
CA ASN A 85 10.62 17.55 -8.88
C ASN A 85 11.17 18.58 -9.87
N ASP A 86 12.49 18.82 -9.84
CA ASP A 86 13.18 19.72 -10.77
C ASP A 86 13.62 18.94 -12.02
N TYR A 87 13.50 19.57 -13.20
CA TYR A 87 13.76 18.91 -14.48
C TYR A 87 15.23 18.51 -14.64
N ASP A 88 16.16 19.40 -14.28
CA ASP A 88 17.59 19.15 -14.43
C ASP A 88 18.06 18.09 -13.43
N GLU A 89 17.56 18.16 -12.19
CA GLU A 89 17.80 17.14 -11.17
C GLU A 89 17.25 15.77 -11.59
N MET A 90 16.03 15.74 -12.12
CA MET A 90 15.40 14.51 -12.63
C MET A 90 16.24 13.90 -13.75
N LEU A 91 16.72 14.70 -14.71
CA LEU A 91 17.59 14.21 -15.77
C LEU A 91 18.93 13.70 -15.22
N ARG A 92 19.52 14.39 -14.24
CA ARG A 92 20.77 13.94 -13.59
C ARG A 92 20.59 12.57 -12.94
N ARG A 93 19.51 12.38 -12.18
CA ARG A 93 19.22 11.11 -11.48
C ARG A 93 18.85 9.99 -12.44
N LEU A 94 18.09 10.27 -13.49
CA LEU A 94 17.70 9.26 -14.49
C LEU A 94 18.89 8.67 -15.26
N ARG A 95 19.98 9.41 -15.42
CA ARG A 95 21.22 8.89 -16.05
C ARG A 95 21.83 7.71 -15.27
N LEU A 96 21.52 7.55 -13.98
CA LEU A 96 22.00 6.43 -13.16
C LEU A 96 21.35 5.09 -13.52
N PHE A 97 20.22 5.09 -14.23
CA PHE A 97 19.44 3.89 -14.58
C PHE A 97 19.79 3.29 -15.94
N GLY A 98 20.87 3.76 -16.57
CA GLY A 98 21.16 3.43 -17.96
C GLY A 98 20.32 4.27 -18.91
N SER A 99 20.69 4.26 -20.18
CA SER A 99 20.44 5.41 -21.05
C SER A 99 19.83 5.04 -22.40
N LYS A 100 19.07 3.95 -22.48
CA LYS A 100 18.34 3.59 -23.70
C LYS A 100 17.53 4.75 -24.29
N PHE A 101 17.17 5.75 -23.47
CA PHE A 101 16.46 6.97 -23.86
C PHE A 101 17.32 8.26 -23.92
N TYR A 102 18.60 8.23 -23.52
CA TYR A 102 19.45 9.41 -23.34
C TYR A 102 20.91 9.28 -23.85
N GLY A 103 21.23 8.22 -24.62
CA GLY A 103 22.45 8.17 -25.45
C GLY A 103 23.77 7.76 -24.77
N SER A 104 23.75 6.95 -23.70
CA SER A 104 24.94 6.27 -23.17
C SER A 104 25.01 4.81 -23.67
N ILE A 105 26.14 4.15 -23.43
CA ILE A 105 26.48 2.81 -23.94
C ILE A 105 26.05 1.71 -22.95
N ASP A 106 25.75 2.08 -21.70
CA ASP A 106 25.33 1.16 -20.65
C ASP A 106 23.79 1.17 -20.52
N GLU A 107 23.18 0.05 -20.88
CA GLU A 107 21.74 -0.14 -20.83
C GLU A 107 21.22 -0.37 -19.41
N GLU A 108 22.08 -0.87 -18.50
CA GLU A 108 21.70 -1.24 -17.13
C GLU A 108 22.01 -0.12 -16.12
N GLY A 109 22.95 0.77 -16.43
CA GLY A 109 23.38 1.83 -15.52
C GLY A 109 24.04 1.27 -14.25
N GLY A 110 24.14 2.09 -13.20
CA GLY A 110 24.81 1.66 -11.97
C GLY A 110 24.02 0.54 -11.32
N ILE A 111 24.61 -0.63 -11.06
CA ILE A 111 23.94 -1.81 -10.47
C ILE A 111 23.72 -1.63 -8.96
N THR A 112 22.60 -2.13 -8.45
CA THR A 112 22.30 -2.20 -7.00
C THR A 112 22.14 -3.66 -6.57
N PRO A 113 23.21 -4.30 -6.06
CA PRO A 113 23.16 -5.68 -5.60
C PRO A 113 22.32 -5.83 -4.32
N VAL A 114 21.37 -6.75 -4.34
CA VAL A 114 20.49 -7.06 -3.20
C VAL A 114 20.37 -8.57 -3.01
N SER A 115 20.13 -9.03 -1.79
CA SER A 115 19.58 -10.37 -1.54
C SER A 115 18.09 -10.29 -1.26
N LEU A 116 17.32 -11.22 -1.80
CA LEU A 116 15.89 -11.37 -1.53
C LEU A 116 15.64 -12.75 -0.93
N HIS A 117 15.25 -12.78 0.33
CA HIS A 117 14.80 -13.98 1.04
C HIS A 117 13.29 -13.92 1.22
N LEU A 118 12.56 -14.92 0.72
CA LEU A 118 11.10 -15.00 0.73
C LEU A 118 10.66 -16.34 1.33
N VAL A 119 9.77 -16.26 2.31
CA VAL A 119 9.20 -17.40 3.04
C VAL A 119 7.70 -17.38 2.85
N LYS A 120 7.11 -18.56 2.58
CA LYS A 120 5.67 -18.78 2.49
C LYS A 120 5.22 -19.73 3.60
N ASP A 121 4.29 -19.31 4.43
CA ASP A 121 3.68 -20.12 5.48
C ASP A 121 4.72 -20.84 6.38
N GLY A 122 5.83 -20.13 6.67
CA GLY A 122 6.96 -20.64 7.46
C GLY A 122 7.92 -21.56 6.70
N GLN A 123 7.69 -21.81 5.41
CA GLN A 123 8.57 -22.61 4.56
C GLN A 123 9.34 -21.73 3.59
N PHE A 124 10.58 -22.13 3.32
CA PHE A 124 11.42 -21.50 2.31
C PHE A 124 10.73 -21.47 0.95
N PHE A 125 10.69 -20.28 0.31
CA PHE A 125 10.13 -20.12 -1.03
C PHE A 125 11.18 -19.65 -2.04
N PHE A 126 12.01 -18.68 -1.69
CA PHE A 126 13.06 -18.15 -2.56
C PHE A 126 14.17 -17.47 -1.76
N ASP A 127 15.44 -17.64 -2.16
CA ASP A 127 16.58 -16.95 -1.55
C ASP A 127 17.74 -16.85 -2.55
N GLU A 128 17.90 -15.66 -3.14
CA GLU A 128 18.96 -15.41 -4.10
C GLU A 128 19.53 -14.01 -3.94
N LYS A 129 20.79 -13.86 -4.40
CA LYS A 129 21.42 -12.56 -4.65
C LYS A 129 21.11 -12.13 -6.08
N ILE A 130 20.70 -10.88 -6.23
CA ILE A 130 20.22 -10.30 -7.47
C ILE A 130 20.93 -8.98 -7.71
N ASN A 131 21.50 -8.83 -8.89
CA ASN A 131 22.05 -7.56 -9.36
C ASN A 131 20.92 -6.75 -10.00
N ALA A 132 20.28 -5.87 -9.21
CA ALA A 132 19.20 -5.05 -9.74
C ALA A 132 19.81 -3.93 -10.60
N GLY A 133 19.51 -3.95 -11.90
CA GLY A 133 19.97 -2.97 -12.89
C GLY A 133 18.83 -2.48 -13.77
N GLY A 134 19.13 -1.50 -14.61
CA GLY A 134 18.24 -0.95 -15.62
C GLY A 134 17.11 -0.07 -15.10
N ASN A 135 16.29 0.39 -16.05
CA ASN A 135 15.10 1.19 -15.84
C ASN A 135 13.83 0.36 -16.11
N GLY A 136 13.08 0.07 -15.06
CA GLY A 136 11.77 -0.60 -15.13
C GLY A 136 10.59 0.35 -15.39
N GLY A 137 10.84 1.65 -15.53
CA GLY A 137 9.83 2.68 -15.78
C GLY A 137 9.81 3.76 -14.70
N GLY A 138 8.68 4.46 -14.60
CA GLY A 138 8.47 5.46 -13.57
C GLY A 138 7.09 5.33 -12.95
N LEU A 139 6.98 5.70 -11.68
CA LEU A 139 5.71 5.79 -10.98
C LEU A 139 5.73 6.97 -10.01
N SER A 140 4.56 7.55 -9.76
CA SER A 140 4.39 8.61 -8.76
C SER A 140 3.45 8.13 -7.67
N PHE A 141 3.76 8.47 -6.42
CA PHE A 141 3.00 8.04 -5.25
C PHE A 141 3.14 9.03 -4.09
N TYR A 142 2.28 8.89 -3.10
CA TYR A 142 2.44 9.57 -1.81
C TYR A 142 3.01 8.60 -0.78
N TYR A 143 3.99 9.06 0.00
CA TYR A 143 4.56 8.34 1.14
C TYR A 143 4.63 9.32 2.31
N GLU A 144 3.96 9.00 3.42
CA GLU A 144 3.90 9.89 4.59
C GLU A 144 3.55 11.35 4.20
N GLU A 145 2.49 11.52 3.39
CA GLU A 145 2.01 12.81 2.85
C GLU A 145 2.94 13.54 1.86
N LYS A 146 4.15 13.03 1.63
CA LYS A 146 5.09 13.55 0.62
C LYS A 146 4.82 12.95 -0.75
N TYR A 147 4.71 13.79 -1.77
CA TYR A 147 4.69 13.34 -3.17
C TYR A 147 6.09 12.90 -3.60
N VAL A 148 6.20 11.69 -4.15
CA VAL A 148 7.43 11.10 -4.67
C VAL A 148 7.23 10.75 -6.14
N ASN A 149 8.12 11.23 -6.99
CA ASN A 149 8.18 10.88 -8.40
C ASN A 149 9.38 9.95 -8.63
N ALA A 150 9.14 8.64 -8.70
CA ALA A 150 10.21 7.66 -8.67
C ALA A 150 10.56 7.05 -10.03
N ALA A 151 11.81 6.62 -10.18
CA ALA A 151 12.27 5.65 -11.16
C ALA A 151 12.16 4.24 -10.55
N ILE A 152 11.76 3.27 -11.36
CA ILE A 152 11.61 1.87 -10.95
C ILE A 152 12.83 1.09 -11.40
N ARG A 153 13.31 0.22 -10.53
CA ARG A 153 14.28 -0.81 -10.87
C ARG A 153 13.77 -2.15 -10.33
N GLY A 154 13.45 -3.05 -11.25
CA GLY A 154 12.94 -4.37 -10.88
C GLY A 154 14.02 -5.20 -10.18
N ILE A 155 13.63 -5.88 -9.11
CA ILE A 155 14.45 -6.91 -8.46
C ILE A 155 14.02 -8.27 -9.03
N LYS A 156 12.76 -8.65 -8.80
CA LYS A 156 12.21 -9.94 -9.25
C LYS A 156 10.69 -9.86 -9.31
N SER A 157 10.09 -10.61 -10.23
CA SER A 157 8.65 -10.84 -10.28
C SER A 157 8.33 -12.31 -10.06
N PHE A 158 7.24 -12.59 -9.38
CA PHE A 158 6.76 -13.94 -9.06
C PHE A 158 5.29 -14.08 -9.41
N SER A 159 4.86 -15.30 -9.76
CA SER A 159 3.46 -15.71 -9.59
C SER A 159 3.31 -16.29 -8.18
N LEU A 160 2.65 -15.56 -7.28
CA LEU A 160 2.47 -15.99 -5.90
C LEU A 160 1.07 -16.57 -5.73
N SER A 161 0.99 -17.78 -5.18
CA SER A 161 -0.27 -18.41 -4.78
C SER A 161 -0.75 -17.88 -3.43
N PRO A 162 -2.03 -18.07 -3.07
CA PRO A 162 -2.54 -17.61 -1.78
C PRO A 162 -1.75 -18.17 -0.59
N GLY A 163 -1.60 -17.36 0.45
CA GLY A 163 -0.87 -17.69 1.67
C GLY A 163 -0.25 -16.49 2.35
N ARG A 164 0.39 -16.73 3.49
CA ARG A 164 1.10 -15.70 4.26
C ARG A 164 2.58 -15.72 3.88
N TYR A 165 3.13 -14.55 3.59
CA TYR A 165 4.51 -14.40 3.17
C TYR A 165 5.26 -13.46 4.10
N SER A 166 6.54 -13.73 4.25
CA SER A 166 7.51 -12.80 4.81
C SER A 166 8.68 -12.67 3.84
N ALA A 167 9.11 -11.45 3.55
CA ALA A 167 10.24 -11.18 2.69
C ALA A 167 11.27 -10.32 3.41
N VAL A 168 12.55 -10.58 3.19
CA VAL A 168 13.66 -9.73 3.63
C VAL A 168 14.47 -9.37 2.39
N ILE A 169 14.63 -8.07 2.16
CA ILE A 169 15.51 -7.53 1.12
C ILE A 169 16.67 -6.82 1.80
N THR A 170 17.90 -7.21 1.45
CA THR A 170 19.12 -6.65 2.02
C THR A 170 20.03 -6.10 0.93
N THR A 171 20.52 -4.86 1.10
CA THR A 171 21.55 -4.29 0.23
C THR A 171 22.88 -5.00 0.48
N LEU A 172 23.58 -5.40 -0.59
CA LEU A 172 24.81 -6.18 -0.46
C LEU A 172 26.06 -5.33 -0.52
N ASP A 173 26.04 -4.25 -1.31
CA ASP A 173 27.18 -3.36 -1.54
C ASP A 173 26.77 -1.89 -1.36
N ASP A 174 27.76 -1.03 -1.11
CA ASP A 174 27.58 0.42 -1.11
C ASP A 174 27.37 0.93 -2.53
N VAL A 175 26.30 1.69 -2.77
CA VAL A 175 26.04 2.31 -4.09
C VAL A 175 26.08 3.84 -3.98
N PRO A 176 27.28 4.44 -3.87
CA PRO A 176 27.43 5.88 -3.57
C PRO A 176 26.88 6.80 -4.67
N ALA A 177 26.69 6.29 -5.89
CA ALA A 177 26.08 7.03 -7.00
C ALA A 177 24.66 7.55 -6.67
N PHE A 178 23.97 6.92 -5.71
CA PHE A 178 22.64 7.32 -5.25
C PHE A 178 22.66 8.18 -3.97
N TYR A 179 23.81 8.77 -3.60
CA TYR A 179 23.88 9.65 -2.43
C TYR A 179 22.91 10.83 -2.52
N GLY A 180 22.14 11.03 -1.44
CA GLY A 180 21.11 12.08 -1.37
C GLY A 180 19.86 11.79 -2.19
N ILE A 181 19.72 10.58 -2.73
CA ILE A 181 18.50 10.11 -3.40
C ILE A 181 17.72 9.24 -2.41
N GLU A 182 16.46 9.62 -2.15
CA GLU A 182 15.58 8.82 -1.33
C GLU A 182 15.17 7.56 -2.09
N SER A 183 15.37 6.40 -1.47
CA SER A 183 15.08 5.10 -2.07
C SER A 183 14.13 4.27 -1.22
N PHE A 184 13.34 3.44 -1.91
CA PHE A 184 12.34 2.58 -1.31
C PHE A 184 12.47 1.17 -1.89
N VAL A 185 12.08 0.19 -1.10
CA VAL A 185 11.76 -1.14 -1.58
C VAL A 185 10.24 -1.25 -1.67
N GLU A 186 9.76 -1.70 -2.82
CA GLU A 186 8.33 -1.88 -3.12
C GLU A 186 8.00 -3.35 -3.33
N LEU A 187 6.89 -3.79 -2.76
CA LEU A 187 6.11 -4.95 -3.20
C LEU A 187 4.80 -4.44 -3.79
N THR A 188 4.54 -4.76 -5.05
CA THR A 188 3.28 -4.40 -5.71
C THR A 188 2.73 -5.52 -6.57
N TYR A 189 1.43 -5.49 -6.82
CA TYR A 189 0.81 -6.36 -7.80
C TYR A 189 1.24 -5.93 -9.21
N PHE A 190 1.80 -6.87 -9.97
CA PHE A 190 2.28 -6.64 -11.32
C PHE A 190 1.61 -7.62 -12.27
N ASN A 191 0.72 -7.10 -13.11
CA ASN A 191 0.16 -7.84 -14.22
C ASN A 191 0.91 -7.43 -15.50
N PRO A 192 1.89 -8.22 -15.98
CA PRO A 192 2.44 -7.95 -17.30
C PRO A 192 1.30 -8.10 -18.29
N LYS A 193 0.88 -6.99 -18.92
CA LYS A 193 -0.04 -7.07 -20.04
C LYS A 193 0.63 -7.93 -21.11
N ILE A 194 0.01 -9.07 -21.43
CA ILE A 194 0.35 -9.93 -22.56
C ILE A 194 0.04 -9.18 -23.85
#